data_AF-A0A6J1P6Y5-F1
#
_entry.id   AF-A0A6J1P6Y5-F1
#
_cell.length_a   1.000
_cell.length_b   1.000
_cell.length_c   1.000
_cell.angle_alpha   90.00
_cell.angle_beta   90.00
_cell.angle_gamma   90.00
#
_symmetry.space_group_name_H-M   'P 1'
#
loop_
_entity.id
_entity.type
_entity.pdbx_description
1 polymer ?
#
loop_
_entity_poly.entity_id
_entity_poly.type
_entity_poly.pdbx_seq_one_letter_code
_entity_poly.pdbx_strand_id
1 'polypeptide(L)'
;MRRDNPHEKYDGYGACPLVTSYNTCVLAEFVYDGVPRETLPINQARESVLAYYMKKHLFPFLYWNFMLKGYYNGPEFVRRIINPFAK
;
A
#
# COMPACT_ATOMS: atom_id res chain seq x y z
N MET A 1 6.97 -6.66 31.90
CA MET A 1 7.26 -5.98 30.61
C MET A 1 8.74 -6.14 30.32
N ARG A 2 9.12 -6.79 29.21
CA ARG A 2 10.53 -6.80 28.77
C ARG A 2 10.97 -5.37 28.48
N ARG A 3 12.13 -4.97 28.97
CA ARG A 3 12.75 -3.66 28.70
C ARG A 3 13.61 -3.75 27.44
N ASP A 4 12.99 -4.12 26.33
CA ASP A 4 13.66 -4.18 25.04
C ASP A 4 13.53 -2.79 24.39
N ASN A 5 14.64 -2.22 23.93
CA ASN A 5 14.61 -0.96 23.18
C ASN A 5 14.17 -1.26 21.74
N PRO A 6 13.03 -0.75 21.26
CA PRO A 6 12.59 -0.99 19.89
C PRO A 6 13.50 -0.26 18.90
N HIS A 7 14.11 -1.02 17.98
CA HIS A 7 14.97 -0.49 16.93
C HIS A 7 14.20 -0.08 15.67
N GLU A 8 13.02 -0.66 15.44
CA GLU A 8 12.19 -0.35 14.28
C GLU A 8 11.25 0.83 14.55
N LYS A 9 11.09 1.68 13.54
CA LYS A 9 10.20 2.83 13.56
C LYS A 9 9.21 2.70 12.42
N TYR A 10 7.93 2.89 12.72
CA TYR A 10 6.90 3.00 11.71
C TYR A 10 7.04 4.34 10.98
N ASP A 11 6.97 4.29 9.66
CA ASP A 11 7.16 5.42 8.76
C ASP A 11 5.86 6.20 8.49
N GLY A 12 4.73 5.78 9.07
CA GLY A 12 3.44 6.45 8.86
C GLY A 12 2.75 6.03 7.57
N TYR A 13 3.12 4.89 6.97
CA TYR A 13 2.54 4.40 5.73
C TYR A 13 1.00 4.36 5.77
N GLY A 14 0.37 5.12 4.88
CA GLY A 14 -1.06 5.16 4.65
C GLY A 14 -1.37 5.02 3.16
N ALA A 15 -2.51 4.40 2.86
CA ALA A 15 -3.00 4.28 1.49
C ALA A 15 -4.48 4.62 1.39
N CYS A 16 -4.83 5.38 0.36
CA CYS A 16 -6.18 5.76 0.03
C CYS A 16 -6.47 5.43 -1.44
N PRO A 17 -7.19 4.34 -1.73
CA PRO A 17 -7.71 4.07 -3.06
C PRO A 17 -8.94 4.95 -3.34
N LEU A 18 -8.69 6.08 -3.99
CA LEU A 18 -9.70 7.06 -4.38
C LEU A 18 -10.42 6.60 -5.65
N VAL A 19 -11.62 6.04 -5.49
CA VAL A 19 -12.46 5.62 -6.62
C VAL A 19 -12.97 6.87 -7.33
N THR A 20 -12.49 7.11 -8.56
CA THR A 20 -12.86 8.28 -9.36
C THR A 20 -13.96 7.99 -10.36
N SER A 21 -14.12 6.73 -10.78
CA SER A 21 -15.25 6.29 -11.62
C SER A 21 -15.65 4.84 -11.31
N TYR A 22 -16.66 4.34 -12.01
CA TYR A 22 -17.08 2.95 -11.90
C TYR A 22 -16.00 1.94 -12.33
N ASN A 23 -14.96 2.37 -13.06
CA ASN A 23 -13.91 1.50 -13.59
C ASN A 23 -12.48 2.00 -13.31
N THR A 24 -12.31 3.17 -12.66
CA THR A 24 -11.00 3.78 -12.40
C THR A 24 -10.83 4.18 -10.95
N CYS A 25 -9.57 4.15 -10.50
CA CYS A 25 -9.17 4.48 -9.14
C CYS A 25 -7.79 5.15 -9.17
N VAL A 26 -7.60 6.15 -8.33
CA VAL A 26 -6.29 6.75 -8.02
C VAL A 26 -5.81 6.12 -6.71
N LEU A 27 -4.64 5.49 -6.72
CA LEU A 27 -4.10 4.81 -5.54
C LEU A 27 -3.09 5.72 -4.86
N ALA A 28 -3.56 6.54 -3.91
CA ALA A 28 -2.68 7.45 -3.18
C ALA A 28 -2.00 6.71 -2.03
N GLU A 29 -0.69 6.50 -2.12
CA GLU A 29 0.15 5.94 -1.04
C GLU A 29 1.06 7.04 -0.51
N PHE A 30 1.15 7.19 0.81
CA PHE A 30 1.92 8.25 1.47
C PHE A 30 2.50 7.78 2.80
N VAL A 31 3.55 8.46 3.25
CA VAL A 31 4.16 8.29 4.58
C VAL A 31 3.99 9.55 5.42
N TYR A 32 4.60 9.59 6.62
CA TYR A 32 4.70 10.84 7.38
C TYR A 32 5.23 11.99 6.50
N ASP A 33 4.83 13.21 6.86
CA ASP A 33 5.08 14.44 6.08
C ASP A 33 4.36 14.52 4.72
N GLY A 34 3.42 13.59 4.44
CA GLY A 34 2.61 13.60 3.22
C GLY A 34 3.42 13.29 1.96
N VAL A 35 4.60 12.67 2.12
CA VAL A 35 5.46 12.30 1.00
C VAL A 35 4.83 11.11 0.27
N PRO A 36 4.59 11.20 -1.06
CA PRO A 36 4.08 10.07 -1.83
C PRO A 36 5.05 8.89 -1.79
N ARG A 37 4.53 7.69 -1.54
CA ARG A 37 5.33 6.47 -1.45
C ARG A 37 4.69 5.32 -2.21
N GLU A 38 4.77 5.40 -3.53
CA GLU A 38 4.07 4.52 -4.46
C GLU A 38 4.62 3.08 -4.46
N THR A 39 3.75 2.08 -4.33
CA THR A 39 4.16 0.66 -4.36
C THR A 39 4.37 0.16 -5.79
N LEU A 40 3.56 0.63 -6.74
CA LEU A 40 3.61 0.18 -8.13
C LEU A 40 4.61 1.02 -8.95
N PRO A 41 5.22 0.48 -10.02
CA PRO A 41 6.16 1.20 -10.89
C PRO A 41 5.41 2.00 -11.97
N ILE A 42 4.20 2.46 -11.65
CA ILE A 42 3.33 3.28 -12.50
C ILE A 42 2.95 4.51 -11.69
N ASN A 43 2.79 5.66 -12.35
CA ASN A 43 2.33 6.88 -11.68
C ASN A 43 0.92 6.65 -11.10
N GLN A 44 0.82 6.55 -9.78
CA GLN A 44 -0.42 6.21 -9.09
C GLN A 44 -1.30 7.44 -8.83
N ALA A 45 -0.77 8.65 -9.05
CA ALA A 45 -1.55 9.89 -9.07
C ALA A 45 -2.47 9.99 -10.30
N ARG A 46 -2.27 9.14 -11.32
CA ARG A 46 -3.16 9.03 -12.47
C ARG A 46 -4.24 7.97 -12.23
N GLU A 47 -5.40 8.20 -12.83
CA GLU A 47 -6.48 7.23 -12.84
C GLU A 47 -6.02 5.92 -13.50
N SER A 48 -6.17 4.82 -12.77
CA SER A 48 -5.76 3.50 -13.23
C SER A 48 -6.88 2.49 -13.07
N VAL A 49 -7.16 1.79 -14.16
CA VAL A 49 -8.07 0.62 -14.15
C VAL A 49 -7.46 -0.51 -13.32
N LEU A 50 -6.14 -0.67 -13.34
CA LEU A 50 -5.44 -1.67 -12.54
C LEU A 50 -5.65 -1.43 -11.05
N ALA A 51 -5.48 -0.18 -10.59
CA ALA A 51 -5.73 0.20 -9.20
C ALA A 51 -7.18 -0.08 -8.77
N TYR A 52 -8.14 0.12 -9.67
CA TYR A 52 -9.54 -0.17 -9.42
C TYR A 52 -9.78 -1.68 -9.24
N TYR A 53 -9.28 -2.52 -10.15
CA TYR A 53 -9.41 -3.98 -10.02
C TYR A 53 -8.70 -4.51 -8.78
N MET A 54 -7.53 -3.97 -8.43
CA MET A 54 -6.84 -4.29 -7.18
C MET A 54 -7.72 -3.98 -5.97
N LYS A 55 -8.29 -2.77 -5.90
CA LYS A 55 -9.18 -2.40 -4.80
C LYS A 55 -10.43 -3.28 -4.74
N LYS A 56 -11.01 -3.60 -5.89
CA LYS A 56 -12.29 -4.33 -5.98
C LYS A 56 -12.15 -5.82 -5.66
N HIS A 57 -11.08 -6.47 -6.12
CA HIS A 57 -10.94 -7.93 -6.05
C HIS A 57 -9.75 -8.37 -5.19
N LEU A 58 -8.58 -7.75 -5.36
CA LEU A 58 -7.37 -8.17 -4.67
C LEU A 58 -7.40 -7.82 -3.18
N PHE A 59 -7.77 -6.58 -2.82
CA PHE A 59 -7.75 -6.14 -1.42
C PHE A 59 -8.73 -6.91 -0.53
N PRO A 60 -9.98 -7.20 -0.93
CA PRO A 60 -10.85 -8.06 -0.13
C PRO A 60 -10.26 -9.47 0.07
N PHE A 61 -9.72 -10.07 -0.99
CA PHE A 61 -9.09 -11.39 -0.89
C PHE A 61 -7.89 -11.39 0.07
N LEU A 62 -7.00 -10.40 -0.06
CA LEU A 62 -5.83 -10.22 0.78
C LEU A 62 -6.20 -9.98 2.24
N TYR A 63 -7.22 -9.15 2.47
CA TYR A 63 -7.74 -8.84 3.79
C TYR A 63 -8.17 -10.11 4.53
N TRP A 64 -9.07 -10.90 3.93
CA TRP A 64 -9.62 -12.10 4.58
C TRP A 64 -8.61 -13.24 4.70
N ASN A 65 -7.75 -13.44 3.69
CA ASN A 65 -6.89 -14.62 3.64
C ASN A 65 -5.51 -14.44 4.27
N PHE A 66 -4.98 -13.21 4.33
CA PHE A 66 -3.62 -12.92 4.79
C PHE A 66 -3.57 -11.92 5.93
N MET A 67 -4.24 -10.76 5.78
CA MET A 67 -4.16 -9.68 6.78
C MET A 67 -4.74 -10.12 8.13
N LEU A 68 -5.95 -10.68 8.15
CA LEU A 68 -6.56 -11.17 9.39
C LEU A 68 -5.81 -12.35 10.03
N LYS A 69 -4.98 -13.06 9.26
CA LYS A 69 -4.16 -14.17 9.76
C LYS A 69 -2.76 -13.73 10.20
N GLY A 70 -2.43 -12.44 10.07
CA GLY A 70 -1.11 -11.88 10.43
C GLY A 70 0.00 -12.14 9.40
N TYR A 71 -0.34 -12.64 8.20
CA TYR A 71 0.65 -12.87 7.13
C TYR A 71 0.91 -11.64 6.26
N TYR A 72 0.19 -10.53 6.47
CA TYR A 72 0.33 -9.30 5.71
C TYR A 72 0.53 -8.09 6.63
N ASN A 73 1.68 -7.43 6.50
CA ASN A 73 2.10 -6.29 7.32
C ASN A 73 2.24 -4.98 6.50
N GLY A 74 1.63 -4.92 5.32
CA GLY A 74 1.72 -3.79 4.39
C GLY A 74 2.47 -4.13 3.10
N PRO A 75 2.50 -3.20 2.13
CA PRO A 75 3.07 -3.45 0.82
C PRO A 75 4.58 -3.23 0.74
N GLU A 76 5.27 -2.90 1.85
CA GLU A 76 6.72 -2.64 1.86
C GLU A 76 7.53 -3.78 1.22
N PHE A 77 7.16 -5.03 1.51
CA PHE A 77 7.76 -6.20 0.88
C PHE A 77 7.54 -6.23 -0.65
N VAL A 78 6.32 -5.92 -1.08
CA VAL A 78 5.94 -5.87 -2.49
C VAL A 78 6.66 -4.72 -3.20
N ARG A 79 6.76 -3.54 -2.58
CA ARG A 79 7.47 -2.38 -3.12
C ARG A 79 8.95 -2.69 -3.34
N ARG A 80 9.62 -3.36 -2.40
CA ARG A 80 11.03 -3.78 -2.56
C ARG A 80 11.26 -4.72 -3.74
N ILE A 81 10.24 -5.47 -4.18
CA ILE A 81 10.33 -6.38 -5.32
C ILE A 81 9.98 -5.66 -6.62
N ILE A 82 8.86 -4.93 -6.65
CA ILE A 82 8.27 -4.41 -7.88
C ILE A 82 8.84 -3.02 -8.22
N ASN A 83 9.15 -2.20 -7.22
CA ASN A 83 9.68 -0.86 -7.40
C ASN A 83 10.87 -0.60 -6.45
N PRO A 84 12.01 -1.31 -6.62
CA PRO A 84 13.16 -1.22 -5.71
C PRO A 84 13.85 0.15 -5.70
N PHE A 85 13.57 0.99 -6.69
CA PHE A 85 14.18 2.32 -6.85
C PHE A 85 13.22 3.47 -6.47
N ALA A 86 11.97 3.18 -6.10
CA ALA A 86 11.10 4.20 -5.51
C ALA A 86 11.61 4.59 -4.13
N LYS A 87 11.96 5.87 -4.01
CA LYS A 87 12.52 6.50 -2.81
C LYS A 87 11.43 6.65 -1.74
#